data_AF-A0A534RYQ2-F1
#
_entry.id   AF-A0A534RYQ2-F1
#
_cell.length_a   1.000
_cell.length_b   1.000
_cell.length_c   1.000
_cell.angle_alpha   90.00
_cell.angle_beta   90.00
_cell.angle_gamma   90.00
#
_symmetry.space_group_name_H-M   'P 1'
#
loop_
_entity.id
_entity.type
_entity.pdbx_description
1 polymer ?
#
loop_
_entity_poly.entity_id
_entity_poly.type
_entity_poly.pdbx_seq_one_letter_code
_entity_poly.pdbx_strand_id
1 'polypeptide(L)'
;MHGIVGLDDLPHFEPLARIAGDGMALGPGDLALVYGAASLQARGFTGAGRTIAVAARSNFPDADVTTFAQTYLPAGTTLQVERVLAGADPGILSRSGELTEVLLDSEWAAALAPAARVNVVIGSESSDIREAIEKAVEDRLGDVISVSFGLCELTAHTADTELFDVLYALANARGQTVLVASGDNGPTACLPGSTRPAVNALASSPHAVAVGGTTLDPLFDGASGDATGYGGEVVWNQGRGAASGGGESLVFARPRYQIGPGLPALTGRALPDLALAANPDAPGYVMVQAGRSGAIGGTSAATPALAGALALVGEALGTAGLGQLGPALYRLGGEQARGLRAPVFRDVTEGTNGLFAAGPGFDLATGWGSPIIDALAGALGGGSGACVPESQCLVPGTGGRTRSCVGEWLVEATSLGRRPSGVPRSRQVCRDGDPGCDADGTADGQCTVNVALCLNVLDERFLDSHGAAACRPDAVGPVSLLAPVASRRRPVLTTDRRAPRAAIRGLPELPTARRGECTATVPVVVPAGPDGRPGRVRLRASVTGSRASSVARTTLVCLE
;
A
#
# COMPACT_ATOMS: atom_id res chain seq x y z
N MET A 1 -26.94 4.95 -7.92
CA MET A 1 -27.24 4.12 -6.74
C MET A 1 -26.36 2.89 -6.91
N HIS A 2 -25.28 2.76 -6.14
CA HIS A 2 -24.19 1.80 -6.38
C HIS A 2 -24.38 0.44 -5.67
N GLY A 3 -25.61 0.12 -5.24
CA GLY A 3 -25.93 -1.09 -4.49
C GLY A 3 -26.59 -0.75 -3.15
N ILE A 4 -27.27 -1.74 -2.56
CA ILE A 4 -27.75 -1.72 -1.18
C ILE A 4 -27.04 -2.89 -0.51
N VAL A 5 -26.17 -2.60 0.45
CA VAL A 5 -25.47 -3.60 1.28
C VAL A 5 -26.35 -3.92 2.49
N GLY A 6 -26.40 -5.19 2.90
CA GLY A 6 -27.18 -5.65 4.07
C GLY A 6 -28.62 -6.15 3.79
N LEU A 7 -28.90 -6.59 2.56
CA LEU A 7 -30.19 -7.22 2.18
C LEU A 7 -30.20 -8.76 2.29
N ASP A 8 -29.04 -9.39 2.30
CA ASP A 8 -28.83 -10.84 2.47
C ASP A 8 -27.82 -11.10 3.62
N ASP A 9 -27.71 -12.37 4.06
CA ASP A 9 -26.83 -12.83 5.14
C ASP A 9 -25.45 -12.12 5.11
N LEU A 10 -25.10 -11.48 6.23
CA LEU A 10 -23.88 -10.67 6.36
C LEU A 10 -22.63 -11.45 5.90
N PRO A 11 -21.69 -10.83 5.15
CA PRO A 11 -20.43 -11.47 4.81
C PRO A 11 -19.71 -11.95 6.07
N HIS A 12 -19.29 -13.21 6.08
CA HIS A 12 -18.57 -13.80 7.21
C HIS A 12 -17.11 -13.33 7.21
N PHE A 13 -16.77 -12.47 8.17
CA PHE A 13 -15.39 -12.07 8.45
C PHE A 13 -14.75 -13.02 9.46
N GLU A 14 -13.51 -13.43 9.20
CA GLU A 14 -12.76 -14.37 10.03
C GLU A 14 -11.50 -13.72 10.62
N PRO A 15 -11.22 -13.91 11.93
CA PRO A 15 -9.91 -13.61 12.51
C PRO A 15 -8.78 -14.35 11.81
N LEU A 16 -7.60 -13.72 11.67
CA LEU A 16 -6.45 -14.31 10.99
C LEU A 16 -5.34 -14.76 11.96
N ALA A 17 -5.51 -14.73 13.29
CA ALA A 17 -4.52 -15.18 14.26
C ALA A 17 -4.28 -16.70 14.22
N ARG A 18 -3.01 -17.12 14.38
CA ARG A 18 -2.61 -18.55 14.41
C ARG A 18 -1.86 -18.91 15.68
N ILE A 19 -2.38 -19.86 16.45
CA ILE A 19 -1.73 -20.36 17.67
C ILE A 19 -0.60 -21.32 17.29
N ALA A 20 0.57 -21.10 17.88
CA ALA A 20 1.75 -21.94 17.73
C ALA A 20 1.67 -23.23 18.57
N GLY A 21 2.56 -24.18 18.31
CA GLY A 21 2.92 -25.22 19.28
C GLY A 21 3.86 -24.71 20.40
N ASP A 22 4.45 -25.63 21.19
CA ASP A 22 5.58 -25.28 22.08
C ASP A 22 6.78 -24.82 21.21
N GLY A 23 7.24 -23.57 21.36
CA GLY A 23 8.25 -23.00 20.45
C GLY A 23 8.87 -21.67 20.87
N MET A 24 9.85 -21.21 20.09
CA MET A 24 10.50 -19.90 20.23
C MET A 24 9.56 -18.77 19.77
N ALA A 25 9.55 -17.66 20.50
CA ALA A 25 8.69 -16.51 20.22
C ALA A 25 9.46 -15.19 20.36
N LEU A 26 9.09 -14.22 19.53
CA LEU A 26 9.63 -12.87 19.51
C LEU A 26 8.98 -12.05 20.61
N GLY A 27 9.80 -11.47 21.48
CA GLY A 27 9.41 -10.35 22.32
C GLY A 27 9.38 -9.03 21.55
N PRO A 28 8.76 -7.96 22.12
CA PRO A 28 8.77 -6.62 21.51
C PRO A 28 10.18 -6.08 21.25
N GLY A 29 11.14 -6.38 22.13
CA GLY A 29 12.55 -5.99 21.97
C GLY A 29 13.22 -6.67 20.78
N ASP A 30 12.96 -7.95 20.56
CA ASP A 30 13.47 -8.72 19.42
C ASP A 30 12.97 -8.12 18.11
N LEU A 31 11.66 -7.92 18.03
CA LEU A 31 11.03 -7.35 16.84
C LEU A 31 11.57 -5.95 16.55
N ALA A 32 11.74 -5.12 17.60
CA ALA A 32 12.29 -3.78 17.46
C ALA A 32 13.73 -3.80 16.91
N LEU A 33 14.57 -4.72 17.37
CA LEU A 33 15.93 -4.89 16.89
C LEU A 33 15.95 -5.34 15.42
N VAL A 34 15.25 -6.43 15.11
CA VAL A 34 15.32 -7.12 13.81
C VAL A 34 14.82 -6.23 12.67
N TYR A 35 13.70 -5.52 12.89
CA TYR A 35 13.11 -4.61 11.91
C TYR A 35 13.62 -3.17 12.01
N GLY A 36 14.60 -2.89 12.89
CA GLY A 36 15.26 -1.58 12.97
C GLY A 36 14.45 -0.48 13.67
N ALA A 37 13.36 -0.82 14.37
CA ALA A 37 12.61 0.14 15.18
C ALA A 37 13.37 0.58 16.45
N ALA A 38 14.28 -0.26 16.96
CA ALA A 38 15.11 0.04 18.13
C ALA A 38 15.95 1.32 17.96
N SER A 39 16.36 1.62 16.72
CA SER A 39 17.06 2.87 16.37
C SER A 39 16.19 4.12 16.59
N LEU A 40 14.88 4.03 16.35
CA LEU A 40 13.93 5.11 16.67
C LEU A 40 13.73 5.23 18.19
N GLN A 41 13.55 4.11 18.87
CA GLN A 41 13.33 4.06 20.32
C GLN A 41 14.55 4.59 21.10
N ALA A 42 15.77 4.25 20.67
CA ALA A 42 17.01 4.77 21.25
C ALA A 42 17.16 6.29 21.10
N ARG A 43 16.49 6.90 20.11
CA ARG A 43 16.39 8.37 19.95
C ARG A 43 15.28 9.01 20.77
N GLY A 44 14.55 8.22 21.55
CA GLY A 44 13.49 8.68 22.46
C GLY A 44 12.08 8.68 21.85
N PHE A 45 11.88 8.14 20.65
CA PHE A 45 10.54 7.98 20.08
C PHE A 45 9.84 6.78 20.75
N THR A 46 8.62 6.99 21.24
CA THR A 46 7.87 5.98 22.00
C THR A 46 6.44 5.80 21.48
N GLY A 47 6.05 6.51 20.42
CA GLY A 47 4.69 6.68 19.94
C GLY A 47 3.95 7.83 20.61
N ALA A 48 4.64 8.71 21.35
CA ALA A 48 3.98 9.73 22.16
C ALA A 48 3.15 10.70 21.29
N GLY A 49 1.89 10.91 21.70
CA GLY A 49 0.95 11.75 20.97
C GLY A 49 0.49 11.19 19.62
N ARG A 50 0.78 9.92 19.33
CA ARG A 50 0.22 9.18 18.19
C ARG A 50 -0.93 8.30 18.64
N THR A 51 -1.83 7.97 17.71
CA THR A 51 -2.96 7.07 17.96
C THR A 51 -2.99 5.90 16.98
N ILE A 52 -3.41 4.73 17.43
CA ILE A 52 -3.62 3.55 16.59
C ILE A 52 -5.06 3.09 16.82
N ALA A 53 -5.82 2.84 15.75
CA ALA A 53 -7.12 2.20 15.84
C ALA A 53 -6.97 0.72 15.47
N VAL A 54 -7.45 -0.18 16.32
CA VAL A 54 -7.53 -1.62 16.06
C VAL A 54 -8.98 -1.96 15.82
N ALA A 55 -9.34 -2.44 14.63
CA ALA A 55 -10.71 -2.88 14.35
C ALA A 55 -10.93 -4.30 14.90
N ALA A 56 -11.92 -4.48 15.77
CA ALA A 56 -12.18 -5.74 16.47
C ALA A 56 -13.68 -6.06 16.54
N ARG A 57 -14.00 -7.32 16.84
CA ARG A 57 -15.39 -7.80 17.05
C ARG A 57 -15.68 -8.26 18.47
N SER A 58 -14.66 -8.66 19.23
CA SER A 58 -14.80 -9.11 20.61
C SER A 58 -14.27 -8.06 21.58
N ASN A 59 -14.90 -7.99 22.74
CA ASN A 59 -14.31 -7.37 23.91
C ASN A 59 -13.16 -8.26 24.45
N PHE A 60 -12.35 -7.75 25.38
CA PHE A 60 -11.16 -8.42 25.91
C PHE A 60 -10.92 -8.10 27.40
N PRO A 61 -10.14 -8.90 28.16
CA PRO A 61 -9.75 -8.57 29.53
C PRO A 61 -8.56 -7.58 29.60
N ASP A 62 -8.70 -6.45 30.32
CA ASP A 62 -7.58 -5.50 30.53
C ASP A 62 -6.38 -6.10 31.27
N ALA A 63 -6.66 -7.12 32.10
CA ALA A 63 -5.63 -7.79 32.89
C ALA A 63 -4.61 -8.52 32.00
N ASP A 64 -5.03 -9.02 30.83
CA ASP A 64 -4.13 -9.72 29.90
C ASP A 64 -3.15 -8.72 29.26
N VAL A 65 -3.64 -7.61 28.72
CA VAL A 65 -2.80 -6.51 28.19
C VAL A 65 -1.85 -5.95 29.26
N THR A 66 -2.33 -5.82 30.50
CA THR A 66 -1.49 -5.38 31.62
C THR A 66 -0.39 -6.39 31.93
N THR A 67 -0.72 -7.69 31.91
CA THR A 67 0.23 -8.77 32.15
C THR A 67 1.26 -8.86 31.02
N PHE A 68 0.85 -8.68 29.77
CA PHE A 68 1.75 -8.58 28.62
C PHE A 68 2.78 -7.47 28.83
N ALA A 69 2.33 -6.26 29.17
CA ALA A 69 3.22 -5.13 29.42
C ALA A 69 4.21 -5.40 30.57
N GLN A 70 3.73 -5.99 31.67
CA GLN A 70 4.59 -6.32 32.82
C GLN A 70 5.62 -7.41 32.51
N THR A 71 5.30 -8.31 31.59
CA THR A 71 6.14 -9.48 31.27
C THR A 71 7.18 -9.15 30.21
N TYR A 72 6.81 -8.38 29.18
CA TYR A 72 7.60 -8.26 27.95
C TYR A 72 8.09 -6.84 27.62
N LEU A 73 7.68 -5.83 28.40
CA LEU A 73 8.16 -4.46 28.23
C LEU A 73 9.01 -4.02 29.43
N PRO A 74 9.83 -2.96 29.30
CA PRO A 74 10.64 -2.45 30.39
C PRO A 74 9.80 -2.18 31.65
N ALA A 75 10.36 -2.51 32.82
CA ALA A 75 9.66 -2.37 34.09
C ALA A 75 9.07 -0.96 34.28
N GLY A 76 7.80 -0.89 34.65
CA GLY A 76 7.05 0.36 34.82
C GLY A 76 6.37 0.88 33.55
N THR A 77 6.55 0.22 32.40
CA THR A 77 5.79 0.55 31.18
C THR A 77 4.30 0.25 31.39
N THR A 78 3.45 1.21 31.05
CA THR A 78 1.99 1.06 31.05
C THR A 78 1.48 1.34 29.65
N LEU A 79 0.76 0.39 29.07
CA LEU A 79 0.17 0.54 27.73
C LEU A 79 -1.12 1.36 27.81
N GLN A 80 -1.33 2.26 26.85
CA GLN A 80 -2.54 3.07 26.72
C GLN A 80 -3.53 2.40 25.76
N VAL A 81 -4.15 1.31 26.19
CA VAL A 81 -5.15 0.58 25.40
C VAL A 81 -6.55 0.92 25.92
N GLU A 82 -7.39 1.50 25.06
CA GLU A 82 -8.74 1.96 25.37
C GLU A 82 -9.78 1.25 24.50
N ARG A 83 -10.92 0.88 25.08
CA ARG A 83 -12.06 0.34 24.33
C ARG A 83 -12.90 1.45 23.74
N VAL A 84 -13.28 1.31 22.49
CA VAL A 84 -14.24 2.16 21.81
C VAL A 84 -15.32 1.29 21.20
N LEU A 85 -16.52 1.30 21.79
CA LEU A 85 -17.66 0.57 21.25
C LEU A 85 -18.24 1.31 20.05
N ALA A 86 -18.38 0.61 18.92
CA ALA A 86 -18.98 1.18 17.72
C ALA A 86 -20.51 1.17 17.75
N GLY A 87 -21.07 0.16 18.40
CA GLY A 87 -22.50 0.03 18.70
C GLY A 87 -22.71 -0.53 20.11
N ALA A 88 -23.67 -1.44 20.23
CA ALA A 88 -23.86 -2.20 21.47
C ALA A 88 -22.64 -3.09 21.77
N ASP A 89 -22.26 -3.18 23.06
CA ASP A 89 -21.15 -4.04 23.50
C ASP A 89 -21.47 -5.51 23.17
N PRO A 90 -20.69 -6.18 22.31
CA PRO A 90 -20.87 -7.61 22.02
C PRO A 90 -20.41 -8.50 23.19
N GLY A 91 -19.74 -7.94 24.20
CA GLY A 91 -19.06 -8.70 25.24
C GLY A 91 -17.86 -9.47 24.69
N ILE A 92 -17.34 -10.39 25.50
CA ILE A 92 -16.28 -11.29 25.07
C ILE A 92 -16.92 -12.44 24.29
N LEU A 93 -16.67 -12.49 22.98
CA LEU A 93 -17.25 -13.50 22.10
C LEU A 93 -16.60 -14.86 22.35
N SER A 94 -17.41 -15.89 22.50
CA SER A 94 -16.96 -17.28 22.70
C SER A 94 -16.65 -18.01 21.39
N ARG A 95 -16.85 -17.35 20.24
CA ARG A 95 -16.48 -17.85 18.92
C ARG A 95 -14.96 -18.03 18.85
N SER A 96 -14.53 -19.14 18.25
CA SER A 96 -13.10 -19.48 18.11
C SER A 96 -12.32 -18.34 17.45
N GLY A 97 -11.19 -17.96 18.04
CA GLY A 97 -10.25 -16.97 17.51
C GLY A 97 -10.54 -15.51 17.89
N GLU A 98 -11.79 -15.11 18.14
CA GLU A 98 -12.16 -13.69 18.32
C GLU A 98 -11.47 -13.02 19.52
N LEU A 99 -11.45 -13.68 20.70
CA LEU A 99 -10.74 -13.18 21.88
C LEU A 99 -9.23 -13.13 21.65
N THR A 100 -8.70 -14.15 21.00
CA THR A 100 -7.27 -14.28 20.70
C THR A 100 -6.82 -13.18 19.74
N GLU A 101 -7.62 -12.86 18.72
CA GLU A 101 -7.37 -11.80 17.75
C GLU A 101 -7.32 -10.43 18.41
N VAL A 102 -8.34 -10.07 19.19
CA VAL A 102 -8.39 -8.75 19.82
C VAL A 102 -7.25 -8.56 20.84
N LEU A 103 -6.85 -9.62 21.55
CA LEU A 103 -5.69 -9.57 22.45
C LEU A 103 -4.39 -9.44 21.66
N LEU A 104 -4.17 -10.27 20.63
CA LEU A 104 -3.01 -10.17 19.75
C LEU A 104 -2.86 -8.75 19.18
N ASP A 105 -3.93 -8.22 18.58
CA ASP A 105 -3.91 -6.92 17.95
C ASP A 105 -3.66 -5.79 18.95
N SER A 106 -4.33 -5.82 20.10
CA SER A 106 -4.19 -4.77 21.12
C SER A 106 -2.81 -4.78 21.80
N GLU A 107 -2.25 -5.94 22.07
CA GLU A 107 -0.91 -6.10 22.64
C GLU A 107 0.16 -5.63 21.64
N TRP A 108 0.11 -6.10 20.39
CA TRP A 108 1.16 -5.82 19.40
C TRP A 108 1.06 -4.45 18.73
N ALA A 109 -0.13 -3.85 18.65
CA ALA A 109 -0.27 -2.45 18.24
C ALA A 109 0.45 -1.51 19.22
N ALA A 110 0.44 -1.86 20.51
CA ALA A 110 1.07 -1.06 21.56
C ALA A 110 2.54 -1.44 21.82
N ALA A 111 2.97 -2.66 21.45
CA ALA A 111 4.25 -3.25 21.85
C ALA A 111 5.48 -2.42 21.44
N LEU A 112 5.55 -1.97 20.18
CA LEU A 112 6.68 -1.17 19.68
C LEU A 112 6.57 0.32 20.05
N ALA A 113 5.36 0.82 20.25
CA ALA A 113 5.05 2.22 20.51
C ALA A 113 4.25 2.35 21.81
N PRO A 114 4.85 2.05 22.98
CA PRO A 114 4.10 1.90 24.24
C PRO A 114 3.44 3.19 24.75
N ALA A 115 3.86 4.36 24.25
CA ALA A 115 3.25 5.64 24.59
C ALA A 115 2.18 6.11 23.58
N ALA A 116 1.96 5.36 22.48
CA ALA A 116 0.83 5.61 21.59
C ALA A 116 -0.47 5.18 22.27
N ARG A 117 -1.55 5.91 22.01
CA ARG A 117 -2.89 5.47 22.44
C ARG A 117 -3.44 4.49 21.42
N VAL A 118 -3.76 3.28 21.87
CA VAL A 118 -4.43 2.26 21.06
C VAL A 118 -5.93 2.28 21.38
N ASN A 119 -6.72 2.69 20.41
CA ASN A 119 -8.17 2.65 20.45
C ASN A 119 -8.63 1.32 19.83
N VAL A 120 -9.03 0.35 20.66
CA VAL A 120 -9.62 -0.91 20.19
C VAL A 120 -11.09 -0.65 19.88
N VAL A 121 -11.40 -0.53 18.59
CA VAL A 121 -12.73 -0.20 18.08
C VAL A 121 -13.52 -1.48 17.87
N ILE A 122 -14.49 -1.72 18.74
CA ILE A 122 -15.24 -2.99 18.81
C ILE A 122 -16.59 -2.81 18.13
N GLY A 123 -16.82 -3.55 17.03
CA GLY A 123 -18.10 -3.61 16.33
C GLY A 123 -19.17 -4.33 17.13
N SER A 124 -20.44 -4.02 16.88
CA SER A 124 -21.57 -4.78 17.45
C SER A 124 -21.72 -6.14 16.76
N GLU A 125 -22.40 -7.08 17.43
CA GLU A 125 -22.69 -8.41 16.85
C GLU A 125 -23.45 -8.34 15.52
N SER A 126 -24.25 -7.29 15.31
CA SER A 126 -25.13 -7.14 14.14
C SER A 126 -24.50 -6.44 12.95
N SER A 127 -23.44 -5.65 13.13
CA SER A 127 -22.80 -4.87 12.06
C SER A 127 -21.32 -5.18 11.85
N ASP A 128 -20.74 -6.01 12.72
CA ASP A 128 -19.46 -6.70 12.54
C ASP A 128 -18.26 -5.75 12.36
N ILE A 129 -17.16 -6.22 11.77
CA ILE A 129 -15.91 -5.48 11.54
C ILE A 129 -16.12 -4.22 10.69
N ARG A 130 -17.14 -4.22 9.83
CA ARG A 130 -17.50 -3.06 9.01
C ARG A 130 -17.83 -1.85 9.88
N GLU A 131 -18.63 -2.02 10.93
CA GLU A 131 -19.00 -0.93 11.85
C GLU A 131 -17.78 -0.39 12.62
N ALA A 132 -16.86 -1.28 13.02
CA ALA A 132 -15.62 -0.88 13.66
C ALA A 132 -14.73 -0.03 12.72
N ILE A 133 -14.57 -0.46 11.46
CA ILE A 133 -13.81 0.27 10.44
C ILE A 133 -14.46 1.62 10.15
N GLU A 134 -15.78 1.65 9.91
CA GLU A 134 -16.55 2.88 9.67
C GLU A 134 -16.31 3.89 10.80
N LYS A 135 -16.46 3.47 12.05
CA LYS A 135 -16.23 4.34 13.21
C LYS A 135 -14.78 4.81 13.33
N ALA A 136 -13.81 3.92 13.12
CA ALA A 136 -12.39 4.28 13.17
C ALA A 136 -12.03 5.38 12.16
N VAL A 137 -12.67 5.37 10.99
CA VAL A 137 -12.47 6.34 9.90
C VAL A 137 -13.26 7.64 10.14
N GLU A 138 -14.51 7.54 10.56
CA GLU A 138 -15.37 8.71 10.74
C GLU A 138 -14.96 9.57 11.95
N ASP A 139 -14.66 8.91 13.07
CA ASP A 139 -14.25 9.59 14.30
C ASP A 139 -12.73 9.85 14.36
N ARG A 140 -11.98 9.46 13.32
CA ARG A 140 -10.52 9.56 13.22
C ARG A 140 -9.81 9.00 14.46
N LEU A 141 -10.15 7.76 14.83
CA LEU A 141 -9.68 7.13 16.08
C LEU A 141 -8.22 6.65 16.02
N GLY A 142 -7.54 6.74 14.88
CA GLY A 142 -6.14 6.32 14.75
C GLY A 142 -5.42 7.07 13.66
N ASP A 143 -4.18 7.51 13.92
CA ASP A 143 -3.22 7.91 12.89
C ASP A 143 -2.95 6.72 11.95
N VAL A 144 -2.94 5.51 12.51
CA VAL A 144 -2.89 4.23 11.79
C VAL A 144 -4.12 3.39 12.19
N ILE A 145 -4.78 2.77 11.22
CA ILE A 145 -5.86 1.80 11.42
C ILE A 145 -5.32 0.42 11.06
N SER A 146 -5.41 -0.54 11.99
CA SER A 146 -5.03 -1.94 11.81
C SER A 146 -6.27 -2.81 11.70
N VAL A 147 -6.31 -3.66 10.67
CA VAL A 147 -7.41 -4.60 10.42
C VAL A 147 -6.84 -6.00 10.18
N SER A 148 -7.09 -6.92 11.11
CA SER A 148 -6.55 -8.28 11.07
C SER A 148 -7.62 -9.34 10.73
N PHE A 149 -8.57 -8.96 9.87
CA PHE A 149 -9.68 -9.82 9.44
C PHE A 149 -9.59 -10.19 7.96
N GLY A 150 -10.15 -11.36 7.63
CA GLY A 150 -10.29 -11.86 6.27
C GLY A 150 -11.72 -11.78 5.75
N LEU A 151 -11.87 -11.38 4.48
CA LEU A 151 -13.06 -11.59 3.65
C LEU A 151 -12.63 -12.13 2.31
N CYS A 152 -13.31 -13.14 1.78
CA CYS A 152 -12.90 -13.70 0.49
C CYS A 152 -13.36 -12.87 -0.70
N GLU A 153 -12.43 -12.39 -1.52
CA GLU A 153 -12.82 -11.57 -2.69
C GLU A 153 -13.61 -12.36 -3.74
N LEU A 154 -13.38 -13.66 -3.87
CA LEU A 154 -14.11 -14.50 -4.83
C LEU A 154 -15.59 -14.74 -4.48
N THR A 155 -15.94 -14.72 -3.20
CA THR A 155 -17.30 -15.02 -2.74
C THR A 155 -18.02 -13.79 -2.19
N ALA A 156 -17.29 -12.75 -1.82
CA ALA A 156 -17.87 -11.47 -1.42
C ALA A 156 -18.57 -10.80 -2.61
N HIS A 157 -19.65 -10.06 -2.33
CA HIS A 157 -20.24 -9.21 -3.34
C HIS A 157 -19.27 -8.07 -3.66
N THR A 158 -19.12 -7.74 -4.95
CA THR A 158 -18.25 -6.64 -5.39
C THR A 158 -18.55 -5.33 -4.67
N ALA A 159 -19.83 -5.06 -4.36
CA ALA A 159 -20.24 -3.86 -3.63
C ALA A 159 -19.71 -3.81 -2.19
N ASP A 160 -19.56 -4.96 -1.52
CA ASP A 160 -18.99 -5.03 -0.16
C ASP A 160 -17.49 -4.69 -0.21
N THR A 161 -16.78 -5.27 -1.17
CA THR A 161 -15.36 -5.00 -1.41
C THR A 161 -15.12 -3.52 -1.78
N GLU A 162 -15.93 -2.95 -2.68
CA GLU A 162 -15.86 -1.54 -3.08
C GLU A 162 -16.19 -0.57 -1.93
N LEU A 163 -17.05 -0.96 -0.98
CA LEU A 163 -17.36 -0.14 0.20
C LEU A 163 -16.11 0.10 1.06
N PHE A 164 -15.33 -0.95 1.33
CA PHE A 164 -14.10 -0.81 2.11
C PHE A 164 -13.09 0.12 1.43
N ASP A 165 -12.99 0.08 0.09
CA ASP A 165 -12.15 1.01 -0.66
C ASP A 165 -12.56 2.47 -0.45
N VAL A 166 -13.86 2.77 -0.45
CA VAL A 166 -14.36 4.12 -0.17
C VAL A 166 -14.03 4.56 1.27
N LEU A 167 -14.17 3.67 2.24
CA LEU A 167 -13.82 3.97 3.64
C LEU A 167 -12.33 4.24 3.80
N TYR A 168 -11.47 3.43 3.19
CA TYR A 168 -10.02 3.60 3.28
C TYR A 168 -9.54 4.84 2.52
N ALA A 169 -10.13 5.14 1.36
CA ALA A 169 -9.84 6.40 0.64
C ALA A 169 -10.21 7.63 1.49
N LEU A 170 -11.33 7.56 2.22
CA LEU A 170 -11.73 8.61 3.16
C LEU A 170 -10.76 8.73 4.34
N ALA A 171 -10.29 7.59 4.88
CA ALA A 171 -9.28 7.55 5.93
C ALA A 171 -7.98 8.22 5.46
N ASN A 172 -7.47 7.85 4.28
CA ASN A 172 -6.29 8.44 3.68
C ASN A 172 -6.43 9.94 3.45
N ALA A 173 -7.59 10.40 2.97
CA ALA A 173 -7.87 11.83 2.77
C ALA A 173 -7.87 12.64 4.08
N ARG A 174 -8.08 11.97 5.21
CA ARG A 174 -7.97 12.53 6.57
C ARG A 174 -6.60 12.29 7.22
N GLY A 175 -5.64 11.78 6.45
CA GLY A 175 -4.27 11.53 6.89
C GLY A 175 -4.07 10.20 7.61
N GLN A 176 -5.11 9.37 7.77
CA GLN A 176 -4.99 8.07 8.41
C GLN A 176 -4.36 7.05 7.44
N THR A 177 -3.50 6.20 7.98
CA THR A 177 -2.91 5.08 7.24
C THR A 177 -3.65 3.80 7.57
N VAL A 178 -4.11 3.06 6.56
CA VAL A 178 -4.84 1.80 6.76
C VAL A 178 -3.92 0.63 6.45
N LEU A 179 -3.77 -0.28 7.40
CA LEU A 179 -3.05 -1.55 7.28
C LEU A 179 -4.04 -2.71 7.38
N VAL A 180 -3.93 -3.68 6.48
CA VAL A 180 -4.80 -4.86 6.48
C VAL A 180 -3.97 -6.13 6.29
N ALA A 181 -4.20 -7.13 7.13
CA ALA A 181 -3.59 -8.45 7.01
C ALA A 181 -3.95 -9.11 5.66
N SER A 182 -2.95 -9.59 4.92
CA SER A 182 -3.17 -10.12 3.56
C SER A 182 -3.87 -11.48 3.55
N GLY A 183 -3.82 -12.21 4.66
CA GLY A 183 -4.45 -13.52 4.84
C GLY A 183 -3.47 -14.63 5.22
N ASP A 184 -4.03 -15.75 5.65
CA ASP A 184 -3.30 -16.81 6.34
C ASP A 184 -3.44 -18.19 5.70
N ASN A 185 -4.04 -18.24 4.51
CA ASN A 185 -4.33 -19.46 3.76
C ASN A 185 -3.62 -19.50 2.41
N GLY A 186 -2.50 -18.76 2.28
CA GLY A 186 -1.74 -18.69 1.05
C GLY A 186 -2.51 -17.98 -0.08
N PRO A 187 -2.26 -18.35 -1.34
CA PRO A 187 -2.79 -17.66 -2.52
C PRO A 187 -4.26 -17.92 -2.78
N THR A 188 -4.91 -18.77 -1.98
CA THR A 188 -6.30 -19.19 -2.23
C THR A 188 -7.27 -18.74 -1.17
N ALA A 189 -6.85 -17.91 -0.21
CA ALA A 189 -7.68 -17.33 0.86
C ALA A 189 -8.78 -18.32 1.35
N CYS A 190 -10.04 -18.05 1.04
CA CYS A 190 -11.19 -18.85 1.49
C CYS A 190 -11.44 -20.17 0.74
N LEU A 191 -10.63 -20.53 -0.24
CA LEU A 191 -10.70 -21.79 -0.96
C LEU A 191 -9.47 -22.66 -0.64
N PRO A 192 -9.25 -23.06 0.63
CA PRO A 192 -8.11 -23.87 1.00
C PRO A 192 -8.11 -25.19 0.21
N GLY A 193 -6.98 -25.53 -0.42
CA GLY A 193 -6.82 -26.71 -1.28
C GLY A 193 -7.25 -26.53 -2.74
N SER A 194 -7.76 -25.35 -3.11
CA SER A 194 -7.96 -24.96 -4.50
C SER A 194 -6.62 -24.56 -5.16
N THR A 195 -6.58 -24.55 -6.49
CA THR A 195 -5.51 -23.90 -7.27
C THR A 195 -5.95 -22.55 -7.84
N ARG A 196 -7.21 -22.15 -7.62
CA ARG A 196 -7.72 -20.85 -8.05
C ARG A 196 -7.25 -19.76 -7.08
N PRO A 197 -6.53 -18.73 -7.55
CA PRO A 197 -6.14 -17.61 -6.71
C PRO A 197 -7.37 -16.91 -6.12
N ALA A 198 -7.29 -16.58 -4.83
CA ALA A 198 -8.27 -15.77 -4.14
C ALA A 198 -7.53 -14.94 -3.09
N VAL A 199 -7.83 -13.65 -3.03
CA VAL A 199 -7.17 -12.72 -2.10
C VAL A 199 -8.14 -12.25 -1.02
N ASN A 200 -7.61 -11.69 0.07
CA ASN A 200 -8.43 -11.03 1.08
C ASN A 200 -9.02 -9.73 0.50
N ALA A 201 -10.34 -9.66 0.38
CA ALA A 201 -11.09 -8.51 -0.12
C ALA A 201 -10.86 -7.25 0.72
N LEU A 202 -10.63 -7.39 2.04
CA LEU A 202 -10.31 -6.26 2.91
C LEU A 202 -8.93 -5.69 2.57
N ALA A 203 -7.97 -6.54 2.20
CA ALA A 203 -6.61 -6.12 1.86
C ALA A 203 -6.44 -5.75 0.37
N SER A 204 -7.38 -6.15 -0.49
CA SER A 204 -7.27 -5.94 -1.93
C SER A 204 -7.52 -4.49 -2.36
N SER A 205 -8.05 -3.65 -1.47
CA SER A 205 -8.20 -2.21 -1.74
C SER A 205 -6.85 -1.54 -2.05
N PRO A 206 -6.78 -0.70 -3.09
CA PRO A 206 -5.65 0.19 -3.33
C PRO A 206 -5.41 1.26 -2.26
N HIS A 207 -6.35 1.49 -1.34
CA HIS A 207 -6.25 2.50 -0.28
C HIS A 207 -5.76 1.94 1.06
N ALA A 208 -5.48 0.64 1.10
CA ALA A 208 -4.85 -0.05 2.22
C ALA A 208 -3.44 -0.50 1.86
N VAL A 209 -2.57 -0.58 2.87
CA VAL A 209 -1.32 -1.35 2.79
C VAL A 209 -1.64 -2.78 3.22
N ALA A 210 -1.53 -3.72 2.28
CA ALA A 210 -1.69 -5.14 2.55
C ALA A 210 -0.41 -5.70 3.17
N VAL A 211 -0.52 -6.31 4.35
CA VAL A 211 0.62 -6.82 5.14
C VAL A 211 0.65 -8.34 5.08
N GLY A 212 1.67 -8.89 4.42
CA GLY A 212 1.94 -10.31 4.29
C GLY A 212 2.85 -10.88 5.37
N GLY A 213 3.23 -12.14 5.18
CA GLY A 213 3.93 -12.94 6.18
C GLY A 213 5.25 -13.55 5.71
N THR A 214 6.25 -13.52 6.58
CA THR A 214 7.56 -14.18 6.43
C THR A 214 7.80 -15.19 7.55
N THR A 215 8.72 -16.13 7.29
CA THR A 215 9.41 -16.90 8.33
C THR A 215 10.74 -16.22 8.56
N LEU A 216 10.95 -15.71 9.77
CA LEU A 216 12.11 -14.89 10.13
C LEU A 216 13.17 -15.75 10.84
N ASP A 217 14.43 -15.52 10.51
CA ASP A 217 15.57 -15.91 11.34
C ASP A 217 16.11 -14.68 12.08
N PRO A 218 15.86 -14.55 13.40
CA PRO A 218 16.31 -13.41 14.19
C PRO A 218 17.69 -13.63 14.85
N LEU A 219 18.44 -14.68 14.45
CA LEU A 219 19.74 -15.04 15.03
C LEU A 219 19.68 -15.11 16.57
N PHE A 220 18.89 -16.04 17.11
CA PHE A 220 18.76 -16.17 18.56
C PHE A 220 20.10 -16.51 19.24
N ASP A 221 20.38 -15.85 20.37
CA ASP A 221 21.42 -16.31 21.29
C ASP A 221 20.87 -17.45 22.16
N GLY A 222 21.50 -18.62 22.07
CA GLY A 222 21.05 -19.82 22.78
C GLY A 222 21.13 -19.73 24.32
N ALA A 223 21.83 -18.74 24.87
CA ALA A 223 21.92 -18.52 26.31
C ALA A 223 20.81 -17.61 26.85
N SER A 224 20.55 -16.48 26.20
CA SER A 224 19.51 -15.52 26.61
C SER A 224 18.12 -15.86 26.06
N GLY A 225 18.04 -16.48 24.88
CA GLY A 225 16.80 -16.66 24.15
C GLY A 225 16.35 -15.42 23.37
N ASP A 226 17.15 -14.35 23.36
CA ASP A 226 16.85 -13.09 22.70
C ASP A 226 17.42 -13.06 21.27
N ALA A 227 16.80 -12.27 20.40
CA ALA A 227 17.32 -12.00 19.06
C ALA A 227 18.61 -11.18 19.14
N THR A 228 19.61 -11.53 18.31
CA THR A 228 20.86 -10.76 18.22
C THR A 228 21.00 -9.97 16.93
N GLY A 229 20.11 -10.18 15.96
CA GLY A 229 20.12 -9.43 14.71
C GLY A 229 19.18 -10.01 13.65
N TYR A 230 19.42 -9.65 12.40
CA TYR A 230 18.66 -10.15 11.26
C TYR A 230 19.45 -11.22 10.51
N GLY A 231 18.97 -12.47 10.55
CA GLY A 231 19.58 -13.63 9.87
C GLY A 231 19.03 -13.88 8.47
N GLY A 232 17.83 -13.38 8.18
CA GLY A 232 17.17 -13.54 6.88
C GLY A 232 15.67 -13.79 7.05
N GLU A 233 14.94 -13.72 5.94
CA GLU A 233 13.54 -14.07 5.87
C GLU A 233 13.27 -14.89 4.61
N VAL A 234 12.36 -15.85 4.74
CA VAL A 234 11.76 -16.58 3.61
C VAL A 234 10.24 -16.41 3.65
N VAL A 235 9.55 -16.69 2.54
CA VAL A 235 8.07 -16.64 2.53
C VAL A 235 7.50 -17.52 3.64
N TRP A 236 6.53 -17.01 4.40
CA TRP A 236 5.80 -17.86 5.34
C TRP A 236 4.92 -18.87 4.60
N ASN A 237 5.26 -20.15 4.73
CA ASN A 237 4.45 -21.26 4.27
C ASN A 237 4.78 -22.54 5.04
N GLN A 238 3.84 -22.99 5.87
CA GLN A 238 3.95 -24.24 6.65
C GLN A 238 3.22 -25.41 5.98
N GLY A 239 2.69 -25.21 4.77
CA GLY A 239 1.77 -26.13 4.11
C GLY A 239 0.39 -26.17 4.78
N ARG A 240 -0.47 -27.10 4.33
CA ARG A 240 -1.81 -27.37 4.91
C ARG A 240 -2.74 -26.13 5.05
N GLY A 241 -2.52 -25.10 4.24
CA GLY A 241 -3.33 -23.87 4.30
C GLY A 241 -2.93 -22.89 5.40
N ALA A 242 -1.67 -22.92 5.86
CA ALA A 242 -1.03 -21.90 6.69
C ALA A 242 0.14 -21.26 5.92
N ALA A 243 -0.12 -20.13 5.28
CA ALA A 243 0.85 -19.41 4.46
C ALA A 243 0.43 -17.95 4.24
N SER A 244 1.39 -17.09 3.91
CA SER A 244 1.18 -15.68 3.58
C SER A 244 0.15 -15.50 2.45
N GLY A 245 -0.91 -14.74 2.71
CA GLY A 245 -1.88 -14.34 1.71
C GLY A 245 -1.23 -13.44 0.66
N GLY A 246 -1.56 -13.66 -0.61
CA GLY A 246 -1.03 -12.85 -1.69
C GLY A 246 -1.46 -13.31 -3.07
N GLY A 247 -1.48 -12.39 -4.03
CA GLY A 247 -2.00 -12.60 -5.36
C GLY A 247 -2.46 -11.31 -6.03
N GLU A 248 -3.40 -11.47 -6.97
CA GLU A 248 -3.96 -10.39 -7.75
C GLU A 248 -5.47 -10.28 -7.48
N SER A 249 -5.94 -9.07 -7.22
CA SER A 249 -7.35 -8.75 -7.07
C SER A 249 -8.11 -8.93 -8.39
N LEU A 250 -9.31 -9.52 -8.30
CA LEU A 250 -10.26 -9.62 -9.41
C LEU A 250 -11.26 -8.45 -9.44
N VAL A 251 -11.37 -7.69 -8.35
CA VAL A 251 -12.28 -6.55 -8.20
C VAL A 251 -11.58 -5.25 -8.56
N PHE A 252 -10.42 -4.98 -7.98
CA PHE A 252 -9.70 -3.73 -8.16
C PHE A 252 -8.67 -3.86 -9.28
N ALA A 253 -8.77 -2.96 -10.25
CA ALA A 253 -7.73 -2.79 -11.26
C ALA A 253 -6.40 -2.39 -10.61
N ARG A 254 -5.30 -2.73 -11.28
CA ARG A 254 -3.96 -2.40 -10.80
C ARG A 254 -3.81 -0.89 -10.59
N PRO A 255 -3.56 -0.41 -9.36
CA PRO A 255 -3.36 1.00 -9.12
C PRO A 255 -2.06 1.48 -9.75
N ARG A 256 -2.00 2.78 -10.04
CA ARG A 256 -0.93 3.36 -10.86
C ARG A 256 0.45 3.27 -10.21
N TYR A 257 0.52 3.36 -8.89
CA TYR A 257 1.77 3.19 -8.17
C TYR A 257 2.32 1.75 -8.27
N GLN A 258 1.50 0.78 -8.69
CA GLN A 258 1.92 -0.59 -9.03
C GLN A 258 2.26 -0.77 -10.52
N ILE A 259 2.44 0.33 -11.27
CA ILE A 259 2.92 0.29 -12.66
C ILE A 259 4.35 0.83 -12.67
N GLY A 260 5.29 0.00 -13.09
CA GLY A 260 6.67 0.42 -13.23
C GLY A 260 7.63 -0.74 -13.53
N PRO A 261 8.86 -0.44 -13.99
CA PRO A 261 9.88 -1.47 -14.19
C PRO A 261 10.14 -2.27 -12.91
N GLY A 262 10.27 -3.60 -13.03
CA GLY A 262 10.51 -4.49 -11.87
C GLY A 262 9.24 -4.94 -11.14
N LEU A 263 8.05 -4.46 -11.53
CA LEU A 263 6.78 -4.96 -11.01
C LEU A 263 6.16 -6.00 -11.97
N PRO A 264 5.49 -7.04 -11.45
CA PRO A 264 4.77 -8.01 -12.26
C PRO A 264 3.75 -7.37 -13.22
N ALA A 265 3.67 -7.90 -14.44
CA ALA A 265 2.74 -7.44 -15.47
C ALA A 265 1.33 -8.00 -15.23
N LEU A 266 0.64 -7.42 -14.23
CA LEU A 266 -0.70 -7.81 -13.79
C LEU A 266 -1.77 -6.83 -14.28
N THR A 267 -3.03 -7.22 -14.17
CA THR A 267 -4.21 -6.41 -14.54
C THR A 267 -4.94 -5.82 -13.32
N GLY A 268 -4.90 -6.51 -12.19
CA GLY A 268 -5.51 -6.17 -10.91
C GLY A 268 -4.49 -5.71 -9.87
N ARG A 269 -5.01 -5.23 -8.73
CA ARG A 269 -4.21 -4.83 -7.57
C ARG A 269 -3.43 -6.02 -7.04
N ALA A 270 -2.11 -5.91 -7.02
CA ALA A 270 -1.19 -6.92 -6.52
C ALA A 270 -1.03 -6.80 -5.02
N LEU A 271 -1.07 -7.89 -4.24
CA LEU A 271 -0.83 -7.87 -2.79
C LEU A 271 -0.02 -9.10 -2.35
N PRO A 272 0.69 -9.06 -1.21
CA PRO A 272 0.82 -7.94 -0.26
C PRO A 272 1.70 -6.79 -0.77
N ASP A 273 1.70 -5.66 -0.05
CA ASP A 273 2.60 -4.53 -0.32
C ASP A 273 3.92 -4.66 0.45
N LEU A 274 3.84 -5.11 1.70
CA LEU A 274 4.95 -5.38 2.63
C LEU A 274 4.71 -6.72 3.32
N ALA A 275 5.75 -7.32 3.91
CA ALA A 275 5.60 -8.51 4.74
C ALA A 275 6.48 -8.45 6.00
N LEU A 276 6.00 -8.96 7.12
CA LEU A 276 6.77 -9.11 8.36
C LEU A 276 6.63 -10.55 8.86
N ALA A 277 7.35 -10.91 9.93
CA ALA A 277 7.27 -12.22 10.56
C ALA A 277 5.80 -12.59 10.81
N ALA A 278 5.43 -13.81 10.45
CA ALA A 278 4.07 -14.32 10.59
C ALA A 278 4.04 -15.82 10.90
N ASN A 279 5.18 -16.51 10.82
CA ASN A 279 5.24 -17.94 11.13
C ASN A 279 5.05 -18.16 12.65
N PRO A 280 3.95 -18.80 13.11
CA PRO A 280 3.71 -18.96 14.55
C PRO A 280 4.77 -19.85 15.24
N ASP A 281 5.44 -20.74 14.50
CA ASP A 281 6.34 -21.74 15.08
C ASP A 281 7.84 -21.42 14.87
N ALA A 282 8.17 -20.41 14.04
CA ALA A 282 9.56 -20.16 13.65
C ALA A 282 9.88 -18.69 13.29
N PRO A 283 10.11 -17.84 14.31
CA PRO A 283 9.44 -17.84 15.61
C PRO A 283 8.09 -17.12 15.53
N GLY A 284 7.16 -17.47 16.43
CA GLY A 284 5.93 -16.70 16.64
C GLY A 284 6.17 -15.39 17.37
N TYR A 285 5.11 -14.72 17.76
CA TYR A 285 5.05 -13.53 18.61
C TYR A 285 4.60 -13.96 20.00
N VAL A 286 5.19 -13.41 21.05
CA VAL A 286 4.65 -13.61 22.40
C VAL A 286 3.28 -12.95 22.51
N MET A 287 2.34 -13.59 23.20
CA MET A 287 1.05 -13.00 23.58
C MET A 287 0.66 -13.41 24.99
N VAL A 288 -0.24 -12.66 25.63
CA VAL A 288 -0.87 -13.08 26.88
C VAL A 288 -2.35 -13.29 26.69
N GLN A 289 -2.85 -14.44 27.14
CA GLN A 289 -4.28 -14.71 27.20
C GLN A 289 -4.60 -15.49 28.47
N ALA A 290 -5.65 -15.05 29.19
CA ALA A 290 -6.03 -15.64 30.49
C ALA A 290 -4.85 -15.70 31.48
N GLY A 291 -4.04 -14.65 31.50
CA GLY A 291 -2.85 -14.49 32.35
C GLY A 291 -1.69 -15.42 32.00
N ARG A 292 -1.71 -16.09 30.84
CA ARG A 292 -0.66 -17.02 30.41
C ARG A 292 0.00 -16.56 29.13
N SER A 293 1.32 -16.66 29.10
CA SER A 293 2.12 -16.48 27.91
C SER A 293 1.90 -17.62 26.91
N GLY A 294 1.80 -17.26 25.63
CA GLY A 294 1.79 -18.18 24.49
C GLY A 294 2.50 -17.58 23.29
N ALA A 295 2.60 -18.36 22.22
CA ALA A 295 3.13 -17.93 20.94
C ALA A 295 2.01 -17.93 19.87
N ILE A 296 2.01 -16.89 19.05
CA ILE A 296 1.00 -16.65 18.03
C ILE A 296 1.65 -16.14 16.75
N GLY A 297 1.01 -16.31 15.61
CA GLY A 297 1.47 -15.78 14.33
C GLY A 297 0.29 -15.46 13.45
N GLY A 298 0.52 -15.58 12.14
CA GLY A 298 -0.38 -15.10 11.12
C GLY A 298 -0.03 -13.68 10.67
N THR A 299 -0.58 -13.29 9.52
CA THR A 299 -0.52 -11.89 9.05
C THR A 299 -1.24 -10.94 10.01
N SER A 300 -2.12 -11.48 10.86
CA SER A 300 -2.66 -10.82 12.06
C SER A 300 -1.61 -10.34 13.06
N ALA A 301 -0.48 -11.02 13.23
CA ALA A 301 0.55 -10.54 14.16
C ALA A 301 1.39 -9.42 13.52
N ALA A 302 1.71 -9.60 12.23
CA ALA A 302 2.48 -8.66 11.43
C ALA A 302 1.83 -7.27 11.30
N THR A 303 0.51 -7.23 11.09
CA THR A 303 -0.25 -5.99 10.81
C THR A 303 -0.26 -4.98 11.96
N PRO A 304 -0.70 -5.33 13.20
CA PRO A 304 -0.67 -4.43 14.35
C PRO A 304 0.77 -4.12 14.79
N ALA A 305 1.70 -5.07 14.67
CA ALA A 305 3.12 -4.80 14.93
C ALA A 305 3.68 -3.71 14.00
N LEU A 306 3.35 -3.77 12.70
CA LEU A 306 3.66 -2.69 11.75
C LEU A 306 2.93 -1.38 12.10
N ALA A 307 1.70 -1.43 12.62
CA ALA A 307 0.98 -0.23 13.07
C ALA A 307 1.74 0.48 14.20
N GLY A 308 2.23 -0.27 15.19
CA GLY A 308 3.10 0.24 16.26
C GLY A 308 4.39 0.85 15.71
N ALA A 309 5.05 0.17 14.76
CA ALA A 309 6.24 0.70 14.11
C ALA A 309 5.96 2.01 13.33
N LEU A 310 4.84 2.09 12.61
CA LEU A 310 4.46 3.31 11.87
C LEU A 310 4.03 4.45 12.81
N ALA A 311 3.56 4.18 14.03
CA ALA A 311 3.39 5.22 15.03
C ALA A 311 4.75 5.84 15.44
N LEU A 312 5.80 5.03 15.62
CA LEU A 312 7.16 5.57 15.83
C LEU A 312 7.63 6.41 14.63
N VAL A 313 7.34 5.97 13.40
CA VAL A 313 7.65 6.73 12.19
C VAL A 313 6.90 8.07 12.18
N GLY A 314 5.59 8.06 12.44
CA GLY A 314 4.77 9.27 12.49
C GLY A 314 5.25 10.27 13.54
N GLU A 315 5.65 9.79 14.73
CA GLU A 315 6.26 10.63 15.75
C GLU A 315 7.59 11.24 15.27
N ALA A 316 8.46 10.43 14.68
CA ALA A 316 9.75 10.88 14.15
C ALA A 316 9.61 11.92 13.02
N LEU A 317 8.52 11.87 12.25
CA LEU A 317 8.20 12.81 11.19
C LEU A 317 7.34 14.00 11.65
N GLY A 318 6.82 13.97 12.88
CA GLY A 318 5.89 14.97 13.38
C GLY A 318 4.52 14.94 12.70
N THR A 319 4.08 13.79 12.17
CA THR A 319 2.82 13.64 11.43
C THR A 319 1.78 12.82 12.21
N ALA A 320 0.51 13.24 12.14
CA ALA A 320 -0.65 12.54 12.68
C ALA A 320 -1.22 11.58 11.62
N GLY A 321 -0.44 10.52 11.36
CA GLY A 321 -0.64 9.54 10.30
C GLY A 321 0.24 9.82 9.07
N LEU A 322 0.32 8.84 8.16
CA LEU A 322 1.09 8.94 6.91
C LEU A 322 0.18 9.00 5.68
N GLY A 323 -1.15 9.01 5.88
CA GLY A 323 -2.13 8.97 4.81
C GLY A 323 -2.01 7.72 3.94
N GLN A 324 -2.20 7.91 2.63
CA GLN A 324 -2.02 6.88 1.62
C GLN A 324 -0.52 6.58 1.40
N LEU A 325 -0.07 5.41 1.85
CA LEU A 325 1.32 4.98 1.78
C LEU A 325 1.69 4.26 0.48
N GLY A 326 0.74 3.67 -0.24
CA GLY A 326 1.00 2.88 -1.45
C GLY A 326 1.98 3.56 -2.42
N PRO A 327 1.71 4.79 -2.89
CA PRO A 327 2.64 5.53 -3.74
C PRO A 327 4.05 5.62 -3.17
N ALA A 328 4.21 6.05 -1.91
CA ALA A 328 5.52 6.20 -1.32
C ALA A 328 6.27 4.86 -1.27
N LEU A 329 5.63 3.78 -0.83
CA LEU A 329 6.24 2.46 -0.73
C LEU A 329 6.73 1.95 -2.09
N TYR A 330 5.90 2.05 -3.13
CA TYR A 330 6.27 1.56 -4.46
C TYR A 330 7.35 2.39 -5.15
N ARG A 331 7.40 3.70 -4.88
CA ARG A 331 8.53 4.52 -5.30
C ARG A 331 9.82 4.07 -4.63
N LEU A 332 9.79 3.94 -3.30
CA LEU A 332 10.97 3.55 -2.53
C LEU A 332 11.47 2.16 -2.93
N GLY A 333 10.55 1.21 -3.15
CA GLY A 333 10.87 -0.15 -3.55
C GLY A 333 11.41 -0.20 -4.99
N GLY A 334 10.78 0.56 -5.91
CA GLY A 334 11.25 0.67 -7.28
C GLY A 334 12.62 1.36 -7.39
N GLU A 335 12.88 2.40 -6.60
CA GLU A 335 14.20 3.04 -6.50
C GLU A 335 15.24 2.04 -5.96
N GLN A 336 14.91 1.29 -4.91
CA GLN A 336 15.78 0.29 -4.32
C GLN A 336 16.11 -0.83 -5.31
N ALA A 337 15.11 -1.41 -5.97
CA ALA A 337 15.28 -2.50 -6.94
C ALA A 337 16.13 -2.10 -8.16
N ARG A 338 16.23 -0.80 -8.46
CA ARG A 338 17.08 -0.26 -9.53
C ARG A 338 18.46 0.19 -9.02
N GLY A 339 18.76 0.03 -7.74
CA GLY A 339 20.02 0.49 -7.13
C GLY A 339 20.12 2.01 -7.02
N LEU A 340 19.00 2.74 -7.11
CA LEU A 340 18.96 4.20 -7.04
C LEU A 340 18.98 4.74 -5.61
N ARG A 341 18.84 3.86 -4.61
CA ARG A 341 18.89 4.22 -3.21
C ARG A 341 19.36 3.09 -2.30
N ALA A 342 19.75 3.47 -1.09
CA ALA A 342 20.01 2.53 -0.01
C ALA A 342 18.74 1.74 0.38
N PRO A 343 18.90 0.49 0.86
CA PRO A 343 17.77 -0.34 1.24
C PRO A 343 16.86 0.31 2.30
N VAL A 344 15.55 0.19 2.09
CA VAL A 344 14.51 0.38 3.12
C VAL A 344 13.62 -0.82 3.28
N PHE A 345 13.67 -1.75 2.34
CA PHE A 345 13.03 -3.04 2.46
C PHE A 345 14.09 -4.14 2.44
N ARG A 346 13.93 -5.17 3.24
CA ARG A 346 14.67 -6.41 3.12
C ARG A 346 13.91 -7.30 2.16
N ASP A 347 14.48 -7.45 0.98
CA ASP A 347 13.90 -8.20 -0.12
C ASP A 347 13.89 -9.70 0.20
N VAL A 348 12.72 -10.32 0.19
CA VAL A 348 12.56 -11.76 0.45
C VAL A 348 12.57 -12.47 -0.88
N THR A 349 13.64 -13.21 -1.18
CA THR A 349 13.83 -13.80 -2.51
C THR A 349 13.62 -15.31 -2.56
N GLU A 350 13.26 -15.92 -1.42
CA GLU A 350 13.19 -17.37 -1.26
C GLU A 350 11.86 -17.84 -0.67
N GLY A 351 11.36 -18.95 -1.20
CA GLY A 351 10.12 -19.58 -0.78
C GLY A 351 8.93 -19.31 -1.71
N THR A 352 7.77 -19.80 -1.31
CA THR A 352 6.51 -19.62 -2.02
C THR A 352 5.36 -19.61 -1.05
N ASN A 353 4.29 -18.87 -1.33
CA ASN A 353 3.06 -18.96 -0.53
C ASN A 353 2.17 -20.16 -0.93
N GLY A 354 2.60 -20.96 -1.91
CA GLY A 354 1.91 -22.14 -2.43
C GLY A 354 1.67 -22.05 -3.94
N LEU A 355 1.56 -20.84 -4.49
CA LEU A 355 1.39 -20.60 -5.93
C LEU A 355 2.38 -19.57 -6.47
N PHE A 356 2.62 -18.51 -5.70
CA PHE A 356 3.54 -17.45 -6.09
C PHE A 356 4.88 -17.66 -5.39
N ALA A 357 5.95 -17.70 -6.16
CA ALA A 357 7.31 -17.78 -5.64
C ALA A 357 7.84 -16.38 -5.36
N ALA A 358 8.62 -16.26 -4.29
CA ALA A 358 9.42 -15.07 -4.03
C ALA A 358 10.58 -14.96 -5.02
N GLY A 359 11.09 -13.74 -5.20
CA GLY A 359 12.22 -13.45 -6.07
C GLY A 359 12.64 -11.99 -5.97
N PRO A 360 13.75 -11.58 -6.63
CA PRO A 360 14.28 -10.24 -6.47
C PRO A 360 13.27 -9.13 -6.81
N GLY A 361 13.09 -8.18 -5.91
CA GLY A 361 12.20 -7.04 -6.05
C GLY A 361 10.81 -7.29 -5.50
N PHE A 362 9.78 -6.88 -6.25
CA PHE A 362 8.41 -7.06 -5.80
C PHE A 362 7.86 -8.42 -6.22
N ASP A 363 7.28 -9.17 -5.28
CA ASP A 363 6.58 -10.43 -5.56
C ASP A 363 5.19 -10.53 -4.91
N LEU A 364 4.41 -11.53 -5.35
CA LEU A 364 3.03 -11.76 -4.89
C LEU A 364 2.93 -12.59 -3.61
N ALA A 365 4.05 -12.89 -2.95
CA ALA A 365 4.09 -13.64 -1.70
C ALA A 365 4.41 -12.73 -0.50
N THR A 366 5.27 -11.73 -0.70
CA THR A 366 5.83 -10.85 0.33
C THR A 366 5.91 -9.37 -0.07
N GLY A 367 5.48 -9.01 -1.28
CA GLY A 367 5.45 -7.62 -1.73
C GLY A 367 6.87 -7.11 -1.97
N TRP A 368 7.20 -5.94 -1.40
CA TRP A 368 8.59 -5.44 -1.37
C TRP A 368 9.47 -6.11 -0.30
N GLY A 369 8.92 -7.06 0.45
CA GLY A 369 9.56 -7.66 1.62
C GLY A 369 9.34 -6.81 2.89
N SER A 370 10.25 -6.93 3.85
CA SER A 370 10.06 -6.36 5.17
C SER A 370 10.65 -4.97 5.34
N PRO A 371 9.95 -4.01 5.98
CA PRO A 371 10.48 -2.67 6.14
C PRO A 371 11.60 -2.62 7.19
N ILE A 372 12.65 -1.86 6.87
CA ILE A 372 13.67 -1.40 7.81
C ILE A 372 13.15 -0.07 8.38
N ILE A 373 12.59 -0.09 9.58
CA ILE A 373 11.70 0.97 10.09
C ILE A 373 12.40 2.33 10.18
N ASP A 374 13.65 2.40 10.65
CA ASP A 374 14.38 3.66 10.74
C ASP A 374 14.80 4.21 9.36
N ALA A 375 15.21 3.32 8.44
CA ALA A 375 15.51 3.68 7.07
C ALA A 375 14.25 4.13 6.32
N LEU A 376 13.12 3.48 6.55
CA LEU A 376 11.81 3.89 6.01
C LEU A 376 11.43 5.28 6.55
N ALA A 377 11.58 5.53 7.85
CA ALA A 377 11.33 6.85 8.43
C ALA A 377 12.21 7.93 7.76
N GLY A 378 13.51 7.68 7.61
CA GLY A 378 14.41 8.62 6.92
C GLY A 378 14.02 8.87 5.46
N ALA A 379 13.59 7.83 4.76
CA ALA A 379 13.17 7.89 3.37
C ALA A 379 11.86 8.66 3.15
N LEU A 380 10.95 8.60 4.12
CA LEU A 380 9.69 9.33 4.12
C LEU A 380 9.87 10.80 4.55
N GLY A 381 10.76 11.06 5.52
CA GLY A 381 11.04 12.41 6.04
C GLY A 381 11.94 13.29 5.17
N GLY A 382 12.69 12.70 4.24
CA GLY A 382 13.66 13.38 3.38
C GLY A 382 13.11 14.36 2.35
N GLY A 383 11.80 14.70 2.36
CA GLY A 383 11.20 15.75 1.54
C GLY A 383 11.28 15.51 0.03
N SER A 384 10.12 15.25 -0.60
CA SER A 384 9.94 15.27 -2.07
C SER A 384 10.87 14.33 -2.86
N GLY A 385 10.95 13.07 -2.43
CA GLY A 385 11.39 12.00 -3.30
C GLY A 385 10.31 11.68 -4.34
N ALA A 386 10.70 11.72 -5.61
CA ALA A 386 10.01 11.45 -6.87
C ALA A 386 8.48 11.66 -7.04
N CYS A 387 8.09 12.17 -8.22
CA CYS A 387 6.69 12.26 -8.63
C CYS A 387 6.12 10.83 -8.87
N VAL A 388 5.41 10.28 -7.86
CA VAL A 388 4.70 8.98 -7.92
C VAL A 388 3.24 9.15 -8.40
N PRO A 389 2.64 8.21 -9.14
CA PRO A 389 1.40 8.38 -9.90
C PRO A 389 0.07 8.64 -9.16
N GLU A 390 0.01 9.48 -8.13
CA GLU A 390 -1.25 10.17 -7.78
C GLU A 390 -1.32 11.53 -8.49
N SER A 391 -2.47 12.19 -8.40
CA SER A 391 -2.88 13.40 -9.13
C SER A 391 -1.75 14.43 -9.36
N GLN A 392 -0.76 14.52 -8.49
CA GLN A 392 0.40 15.40 -8.56
C GLN A 392 1.35 15.20 -9.76
N CYS A 393 1.33 14.03 -10.43
CA CYS A 393 2.29 13.65 -11.49
C CYS A 393 1.68 13.58 -12.88
N LEU A 394 0.39 13.86 -12.94
CA LEU A 394 -0.35 13.94 -14.17
C LEU A 394 -0.26 15.36 -14.69
N VAL A 395 0.11 15.45 -15.95
CA VAL A 395 0.16 16.68 -16.70
C VAL A 395 -1.23 16.93 -17.28
N PRO A 396 -2.02 17.87 -16.69
CA PRO A 396 -3.37 18.12 -17.15
C PRO A 396 -3.36 18.66 -18.58
N GLY A 397 -4.28 18.14 -19.40
CA GLY A 397 -4.47 18.59 -20.77
C GLY A 397 -4.99 20.04 -20.89
N THR A 398 -5.32 20.46 -22.11
CA THR A 398 -5.88 21.82 -22.35
C THR A 398 -7.40 21.92 -22.28
N GLY A 399 -8.08 20.88 -21.78
CA GLY A 399 -9.55 20.89 -21.64
C GLY A 399 -10.09 21.89 -20.61
N GLY A 400 -9.22 22.48 -19.78
CA GLY A 400 -9.59 23.34 -18.66
C GLY A 400 -9.99 22.53 -17.42
N ARG A 401 -10.12 23.21 -16.27
CA ARG A 401 -10.38 22.62 -14.95
C ARG A 401 -11.55 21.62 -14.92
N THR A 402 -12.55 21.81 -15.80
CA THR A 402 -13.78 21.01 -15.85
C THR A 402 -13.73 19.81 -16.81
N ARG A 403 -12.61 19.60 -17.53
CA ARG A 403 -12.45 18.50 -18.52
C ARG A 403 -11.13 17.75 -18.42
N SER A 404 -10.23 18.17 -17.54
CA SER A 404 -8.92 17.52 -17.38
C SER A 404 -9.04 16.08 -16.85
N CYS A 405 -10.09 15.76 -16.08
CA CYS A 405 -10.34 14.41 -15.58
C CYS A 405 -10.55 13.36 -16.69
N VAL A 406 -10.91 13.75 -17.92
CA VAL A 406 -11.17 12.77 -18.98
C VAL A 406 -9.88 12.07 -19.43
N GLY A 407 -8.75 12.78 -19.45
CA GLY A 407 -7.48 12.21 -19.85
C GLY A 407 -6.27 13.10 -19.56
N GLU A 408 -5.26 12.54 -18.89
CA GLU A 408 -4.01 13.21 -18.52
C GLU A 408 -2.79 12.34 -18.85
N TRP A 409 -1.66 12.97 -19.17
CA TRP A 409 -0.41 12.23 -19.37
C TRP A 409 0.31 12.11 -18.04
N LEU A 410 0.64 10.88 -17.66
CA LEU A 410 1.65 10.59 -16.66
C LEU A 410 3.03 10.72 -17.29
N VAL A 411 3.92 11.43 -16.60
CA VAL A 411 5.33 11.57 -16.97
C VAL A 411 6.13 11.15 -15.75
N GLU A 412 6.87 10.04 -15.84
CA GLU A 412 7.73 9.58 -14.75
C GLU A 412 8.94 10.50 -14.66
N ALA A 413 9.07 11.20 -13.52
CA ALA A 413 10.21 12.03 -13.19
C ALA A 413 10.30 12.19 -11.67
N THR A 414 11.42 12.64 -11.13
CA THR A 414 11.58 12.93 -9.71
C THR A 414 10.91 14.24 -9.33
N SER A 415 10.90 15.18 -10.27
CA SER A 415 10.15 16.43 -10.14
C SER A 415 9.58 16.85 -11.50
N LEU A 416 8.34 17.32 -11.50
CA LEU A 416 7.73 17.96 -12.67
C LEU A 416 7.87 19.48 -12.57
N GLY A 417 8.08 20.13 -13.72
CA GLY A 417 8.00 21.58 -13.79
C GLY A 417 6.57 22.04 -13.48
N ARG A 418 6.37 22.86 -12.44
CA ARG A 418 5.05 23.29 -11.93
C ARG A 418 4.74 24.78 -12.20
N ARG A 419 3.46 25.12 -12.25
CA ARG A 419 2.95 26.49 -12.19
C ARG A 419 2.96 26.97 -10.72
N PRO A 420 2.89 28.29 -10.45
CA PRO A 420 2.76 28.80 -9.08
C PRO A 420 1.58 28.20 -8.30
N SER A 421 0.53 27.75 -9.00
CA SER A 421 -0.62 27.05 -8.42
C SER A 421 -0.36 25.59 -8.04
N GLY A 422 0.89 25.09 -8.07
CA GLY A 422 1.25 23.70 -7.78
C GLY A 422 0.95 22.69 -8.91
N VAL A 423 0.21 23.09 -9.94
CA VAL A 423 -0.18 22.21 -11.06
C VAL A 423 0.98 22.01 -12.05
N PRO A 424 1.29 20.78 -12.50
CA PRO A 424 2.31 20.51 -13.52
C PRO A 424 2.08 21.30 -14.81
N ARG A 425 3.16 21.83 -15.37
CA ARG A 425 3.16 22.50 -16.68
C ARG A 425 2.99 21.45 -17.77
N SER A 426 2.38 21.82 -18.90
CA SER A 426 2.35 20.94 -20.07
C SER A 426 3.70 20.76 -20.76
N ARG A 427 4.76 21.36 -20.22
CA ARG A 427 6.13 21.27 -20.71
C ARG A 427 6.97 20.73 -19.56
N GLN A 428 7.53 19.55 -19.75
CA GLN A 428 8.45 18.89 -18.84
C GLN A 428 9.85 18.94 -19.46
N VAL A 429 10.83 19.33 -18.66
CA VAL A 429 12.21 19.53 -19.10
C VAL A 429 13.06 18.55 -18.31
N CYS A 430 13.88 17.81 -19.04
CA CYS A 430 14.88 16.91 -18.51
C CYS A 430 16.25 17.28 -19.09
N ARG A 431 17.30 16.95 -18.36
CA ARG A 431 18.68 17.01 -18.85
C ARG A 431 19.16 15.58 -19.08
N ASP A 432 19.86 15.38 -20.19
CA ASP A 432 20.51 14.13 -20.58
C ASP A 432 21.43 13.63 -19.45
N GLY A 433 21.24 12.38 -19.04
CA GLY A 433 21.93 11.78 -17.91
C GLY A 433 21.44 12.19 -16.52
N ASP A 434 20.35 12.97 -16.39
CA ASP A 434 19.72 13.23 -15.09
C ASP A 434 18.84 12.03 -14.70
N PRO A 435 19.26 11.16 -13.76
CA PRO A 435 18.50 9.96 -13.39
C PRO A 435 17.13 10.29 -12.79
N GLY A 436 16.90 11.56 -12.45
CA GLY A 436 15.62 12.04 -11.98
C GLY A 436 14.54 12.08 -13.07
N CYS A 437 14.88 12.28 -14.32
CA CYS A 437 13.89 12.43 -15.40
C CYS A 437 14.26 11.68 -16.67
N ASP A 438 15.49 11.18 -16.72
CA ASP A 438 16.07 10.39 -17.78
C ASP A 438 16.15 8.93 -17.31
N ALA A 439 15.27 8.09 -17.84
CA ALA A 439 15.00 6.77 -17.32
C ALA A 439 16.17 5.79 -17.49
N ASP A 440 17.09 6.04 -18.43
CA ASP A 440 18.32 5.26 -18.57
C ASP A 440 19.51 5.89 -17.81
N GLY A 441 19.34 7.11 -17.29
CA GLY A 441 20.33 7.84 -16.49
C GLY A 441 21.67 8.07 -17.21
N THR A 442 21.72 7.94 -18.54
CA THR A 442 22.96 7.97 -19.30
C THR A 442 23.04 9.27 -20.10
N ALA A 443 24.18 9.97 -20.04
CA ALA A 443 24.41 11.14 -20.89
C ALA A 443 24.85 10.70 -22.30
N ASP A 444 23.90 10.31 -23.15
CA ASP A 444 24.14 9.79 -24.50
C ASP A 444 23.59 10.70 -25.62
N GLY A 445 23.19 11.93 -25.26
CA GLY A 445 22.65 12.95 -26.14
C GLY A 445 21.13 12.86 -26.31
N GLN A 446 20.42 12.14 -25.45
CA GLN A 446 18.98 11.96 -25.51
C GLN A 446 18.39 11.61 -24.14
N CYS A 447 17.18 12.08 -23.87
CA CYS A 447 16.49 11.71 -22.64
C CYS A 447 15.46 10.62 -22.95
N THR A 448 15.54 9.48 -22.28
CA THR A 448 14.49 8.46 -22.28
C THR A 448 13.46 8.79 -21.21
N VAL A 449 12.25 9.18 -21.59
CA VAL A 449 11.20 9.55 -20.64
C VAL A 449 10.04 8.56 -20.70
N ASN A 450 9.75 7.94 -19.56
CA ASN A 450 8.64 7.02 -19.41
C ASN A 450 7.30 7.76 -19.26
N VAL A 451 6.30 7.35 -20.03
CA VAL A 451 4.98 8.00 -20.05
C VAL A 451 3.84 7.00 -20.10
N ALA A 452 2.69 7.38 -19.53
CA ALA A 452 1.43 6.65 -19.67
C ALA A 452 0.28 7.63 -19.93
N LEU A 453 -0.76 7.18 -20.66
CA LEU A 453 -2.00 7.94 -20.79
C LEU A 453 -3.01 7.42 -19.77
N CYS A 454 -3.50 8.33 -18.95
CA CYS A 454 -4.38 8.03 -17.84
C CYS A 454 -5.77 8.62 -18.09
N LEU A 455 -6.80 7.79 -17.98
CA LEU A 455 -8.19 8.11 -18.25
C LEU A 455 -8.97 8.30 -16.95
N ASN A 456 -10.05 9.08 -17.04
CA ASN A 456 -11.06 9.18 -15.99
C ASN A 456 -10.49 9.47 -14.58
N VAL A 457 -9.58 10.44 -14.52
CA VAL A 457 -8.77 10.82 -13.37
C VAL A 457 -9.51 11.83 -12.51
N LEU A 458 -9.84 11.49 -11.27
CA LEU A 458 -10.27 12.53 -10.33
C LEU A 458 -9.09 13.47 -10.03
N ASP A 459 -9.26 14.76 -10.30
CA ASP A 459 -8.22 15.76 -10.08
C ASP A 459 -8.67 16.78 -9.03
N GLU A 460 -8.32 16.48 -7.78
CA GLU A 460 -8.54 17.34 -6.62
C GLU A 460 -7.80 18.67 -6.68
N ARG A 461 -6.81 18.85 -7.58
CA ARG A 461 -6.14 20.15 -7.79
C ARG A 461 -7.08 21.16 -8.45
N PHE A 462 -8.16 20.69 -9.08
CA PHE A 462 -9.14 21.51 -9.75
C PHE A 462 -10.47 21.48 -8.99
N LEU A 463 -10.55 22.14 -7.83
CA LEU A 463 -11.82 22.30 -7.11
C LEU A 463 -12.69 23.40 -7.72
N ASP A 464 -14.01 23.28 -7.58
CA ASP A 464 -15.00 24.32 -7.84
C ASP A 464 -15.16 25.25 -6.61
N SER A 465 -16.06 26.23 -6.69
CA SER A 465 -16.29 27.21 -5.62
C SER A 465 -16.86 26.61 -4.33
N HIS A 466 -17.32 25.36 -4.36
CA HIS A 466 -17.87 24.63 -3.22
C HIS A 466 -16.89 23.58 -2.68
N GLY A 467 -15.66 23.54 -3.18
CA GLY A 467 -14.63 22.59 -2.74
C GLY A 467 -14.77 21.18 -3.33
N ALA A 468 -15.66 20.96 -4.30
CA ALA A 468 -15.78 19.68 -5.00
C ALA A 468 -14.89 19.65 -6.25
N ALA A 469 -14.47 18.47 -6.72
CA ALA A 469 -13.72 18.36 -7.97
C ALA A 469 -14.52 18.95 -9.15
N ALA A 470 -13.96 19.95 -9.83
CA ALA A 470 -14.57 20.70 -10.92
C ALA A 470 -14.80 19.83 -12.17
N CYS A 471 -14.07 18.74 -12.30
CA CYS A 471 -14.27 17.72 -13.32
C CYS A 471 -14.67 16.42 -12.62
N ARG A 472 -15.81 15.85 -13.01
CA ARG A 472 -16.31 14.59 -12.47
C ARG A 472 -16.00 13.44 -13.44
N PRO A 473 -15.22 12.45 -13.01
CA PRO A 473 -15.04 11.19 -13.75
C PRO A 473 -16.39 10.55 -14.14
N ASP A 474 -16.47 10.04 -15.36
CA ASP A 474 -17.64 9.36 -15.96
C ASP A 474 -17.15 8.40 -17.08
N ALA A 475 -18.03 7.78 -17.86
CA ALA A 475 -17.64 6.89 -18.93
C ALA A 475 -16.74 7.57 -19.98
N VAL A 476 -15.59 6.95 -20.25
CA VAL A 476 -14.62 7.35 -21.27
C VAL A 476 -14.77 6.44 -22.48
N GLY A 477 -15.09 7.04 -23.63
CA GLY A 477 -15.17 6.40 -24.93
C GLY A 477 -13.82 6.34 -25.66
N PRO A 478 -13.82 6.25 -27.00
CA PRO A 478 -12.62 5.99 -27.78
C PRO A 478 -11.47 6.98 -27.54
N VAL A 479 -10.25 6.43 -27.52
CA VAL A 479 -8.98 7.16 -27.39
C VAL A 479 -8.20 7.10 -28.70
N SER A 480 -7.61 8.23 -29.12
CA SER A 480 -6.82 8.31 -30.36
C SER A 480 -5.54 9.11 -30.17
N LEU A 481 -4.39 8.50 -30.49
CA LEU A 481 -3.08 9.15 -30.44
C LEU A 481 -2.86 10.11 -31.62
N LEU A 482 -2.83 11.41 -31.34
CA LEU A 482 -2.64 12.49 -32.30
C LEU A 482 -1.16 12.82 -32.56
N ALA A 483 -0.29 12.70 -31.54
CA ALA A 483 1.15 12.97 -31.65
C ALA A 483 1.97 12.04 -30.72
N PRO A 484 3.22 11.66 -31.09
CA PRO A 484 4.01 12.19 -32.21
C PRO A 484 3.49 11.69 -33.56
N VAL A 485 3.68 12.49 -34.62
CA VAL A 485 3.30 12.11 -35.99
C VAL A 485 4.50 11.43 -36.64
N ALA A 486 4.27 10.27 -37.26
CA ALA A 486 5.33 9.54 -37.95
C ALA A 486 6.00 10.44 -39.01
N SER A 487 7.33 10.38 -39.07
CA SER A 487 8.13 11.25 -39.94
C SER A 487 9.28 10.48 -40.56
N ARG A 488 9.40 10.54 -41.89
CA ARG A 488 10.56 10.00 -42.62
C ARG A 488 11.84 10.79 -42.36
N ARG A 489 11.72 12.09 -42.07
CA ARG A 489 12.86 12.99 -41.80
C ARG A 489 13.36 12.91 -40.35
N ARG A 490 12.53 12.37 -39.45
CA ARG A 490 12.87 12.16 -38.03
C ARG A 490 12.41 10.76 -37.62
N PRO A 491 13.19 9.72 -37.93
CA PRO A 491 12.81 8.33 -37.68
C PRO A 491 12.44 8.04 -36.22
N VAL A 492 13.11 8.70 -35.27
CA VAL A 492 12.81 8.62 -33.82
C VAL A 492 11.33 8.86 -33.51
N LEU A 493 10.69 9.85 -34.14
CA LEU A 493 9.26 10.16 -33.93
C LEU A 493 8.33 9.04 -34.41
N THR A 494 8.78 8.23 -35.37
CA THR A 494 8.02 7.06 -35.84
C THR A 494 8.14 5.91 -34.84
N THR A 495 9.33 5.73 -34.25
CA THR A 495 9.58 4.78 -33.16
C THR A 495 8.79 5.18 -31.90
N ASP A 496 8.90 6.44 -31.47
CA ASP A 496 8.17 6.99 -30.31
C ASP A 496 6.65 7.00 -30.49
N ARG A 497 6.14 6.89 -31.71
CA ARG A 497 4.69 6.74 -31.95
C ARG A 497 4.22 5.31 -31.68
N ARG A 498 5.08 4.30 -31.88
CA ARG A 498 4.68 2.89 -31.87
C ARG A 498 4.28 2.43 -30.47
N ALA A 499 5.10 2.72 -29.46
CA ALA A 499 4.87 2.25 -28.10
C ALA A 499 3.62 2.88 -27.44
N PRO A 500 3.41 4.21 -27.44
CA PRO A 500 2.19 4.81 -26.90
C PRO A 500 0.93 4.36 -27.65
N ARG A 501 1.01 4.15 -28.98
CA ARG A 501 -0.12 3.64 -29.75
C ARG A 501 -0.46 2.19 -29.40
N ALA A 502 0.55 1.36 -29.13
CA ALA A 502 0.34 -0.01 -28.66
C ALA A 502 -0.27 -0.01 -27.25
N ALA A 503 0.27 0.80 -26.33
CA ALA A 503 -0.22 0.94 -24.97
C ALA A 503 -1.68 1.41 -24.92
N ILE A 504 -2.08 2.37 -25.77
CA ILE A 504 -3.48 2.80 -25.90
C ILE A 504 -4.40 1.68 -26.43
N ARG A 505 -3.92 0.81 -27.32
CA ARG A 505 -4.70 -0.34 -27.81
C ARG A 505 -4.84 -1.45 -26.77
N GLY A 506 -3.97 -1.48 -25.76
CA GLY A 506 -4.03 -2.42 -24.65
C GLY A 506 -4.96 -1.98 -23.51
N LEU A 507 -5.62 -0.82 -23.63
CA LEU A 507 -6.66 -0.43 -22.68
C LEU A 507 -7.84 -1.41 -22.76
N PRO A 508 -8.54 -1.66 -21.64
CA PRO A 508 -9.75 -2.49 -21.61
C PRO A 508 -10.82 -1.99 -22.58
N GLU A 509 -11.81 -2.82 -22.91
CA GLU A 509 -12.87 -2.46 -23.86
C GLU A 509 -13.52 -1.11 -23.51
N LEU A 510 -13.50 -0.20 -24.48
CA LEU A 510 -14.11 1.14 -24.38
C LEU A 510 -15.54 1.08 -24.98
N PRO A 511 -16.52 1.79 -24.39
CA PRO A 511 -16.38 2.77 -23.31
C PRO A 511 -16.17 2.13 -21.92
N THR A 512 -15.31 2.75 -21.10
CA THR A 512 -15.01 2.30 -19.73
C THR A 512 -15.44 3.34 -18.70
N ALA A 513 -16.05 2.89 -17.60
CA ALA A 513 -16.31 3.74 -16.43
C ALA A 513 -15.21 3.63 -15.36
N ARG A 514 -14.17 2.80 -15.59
CA ARG A 514 -13.06 2.61 -14.65
C ARG A 514 -12.40 3.96 -14.36
N ARG A 515 -12.13 4.22 -13.07
CA ARG A 515 -11.48 5.45 -12.62
C ARG A 515 -9.99 5.22 -12.53
N GLY A 516 -9.22 6.24 -12.90
CA GLY A 516 -7.77 6.19 -12.73
C GLY A 516 -7.03 5.22 -13.64
N GLU A 517 -7.70 4.56 -14.60
CA GLU A 517 -7.08 3.61 -15.53
C GLU A 517 -5.97 4.27 -16.36
N CYS A 518 -4.78 3.67 -16.42
CA CYS A 518 -3.70 4.14 -17.29
C CYS A 518 -3.27 3.04 -18.26
N THR A 519 -2.75 3.45 -19.41
CA THR A 519 -1.99 2.55 -20.27
C THR A 519 -0.76 2.03 -19.53
N ALA A 520 -0.17 0.92 -20.00
CA ALA A 520 1.19 0.57 -19.62
C ALA A 520 2.13 1.77 -19.85
N THR A 521 3.08 1.98 -18.94
CA THR A 521 4.16 2.95 -19.12
C THR A 521 5.01 2.51 -20.30
N VAL A 522 5.33 3.46 -21.18
CA VAL A 522 6.19 3.23 -22.34
C VAL A 522 7.29 4.29 -22.42
N PRO A 523 8.50 3.92 -22.87
CA PRO A 523 9.57 4.88 -23.07
C PRO A 523 9.30 5.73 -24.31
N VAL A 524 9.64 7.01 -24.22
CA VAL A 524 9.69 7.97 -25.32
C VAL A 524 11.06 8.61 -25.34
N VAL A 525 11.78 8.49 -26.46
CA VAL A 525 13.14 9.02 -26.60
C VAL A 525 13.07 10.46 -27.09
N VAL A 526 13.76 11.36 -26.40
CA VAL A 526 13.81 12.78 -26.75
C VAL A 526 15.25 13.16 -27.05
N PRO A 527 15.68 13.10 -28.32
CA PRO A 527 17.05 13.49 -28.68
C PRO A 527 17.29 14.95 -28.33
N ALA A 528 18.41 15.25 -27.68
CA ALA A 528 18.86 16.60 -27.49
C ALA A 528 19.08 17.27 -28.86
N GLY A 529 18.87 18.58 -28.93
CA GLY A 529 19.03 19.31 -30.19
C GLY A 529 20.50 19.69 -30.40
N PRO A 530 20.95 19.82 -31.66
CA PRO A 530 22.33 20.20 -31.95
C PRO A 530 22.68 21.58 -31.36
N ASP A 531 23.96 21.77 -31.04
CA ASP A 531 24.55 23.02 -30.55
C ASP A 531 23.90 23.53 -29.23
N GLY A 532 23.65 22.64 -28.27
CA GLY A 532 23.02 22.98 -26.99
C GLY A 532 21.56 23.42 -27.10
N ARG A 533 20.89 23.17 -28.22
CA ARG A 533 19.46 23.49 -28.39
C ARG A 533 18.59 22.42 -27.75
N PRO A 534 17.47 22.78 -27.11
CA PRO A 534 16.56 21.80 -26.53
C PRO A 534 15.90 20.90 -27.58
N GLY A 535 16.07 19.58 -27.40
CA GLY A 535 15.30 18.53 -28.03
C GLY A 535 13.83 18.55 -27.62
N ARG A 536 12.88 18.18 -28.48
CA ARG A 536 11.44 18.21 -28.13
C ARG A 536 10.61 17.12 -28.79
N VAL A 537 9.81 16.41 -27.99
CA VAL A 537 8.75 15.50 -28.44
C VAL A 537 7.41 15.92 -27.83
N ARG A 538 6.35 15.93 -28.65
CA ARG A 538 4.99 16.28 -28.21
C ARG A 538 4.13 15.03 -28.19
N LEU A 539 3.49 14.80 -27.04
CA LEU A 539 2.49 13.75 -26.86
C LEU A 539 1.11 14.38 -26.85
N ARG A 540 0.20 13.84 -27.68
CA ARG A 540 -1.19 14.30 -27.75
C ARG A 540 -2.11 13.12 -27.96
N ALA A 541 -3.14 13.00 -27.14
CA ALA A 541 -4.21 12.02 -27.32
C ALA A 541 -5.57 12.72 -27.23
N SER A 542 -6.47 12.40 -28.16
CA SER A 542 -7.88 12.76 -28.06
C SER A 542 -8.58 11.69 -27.24
N VAL A 543 -9.33 12.10 -26.22
CA VAL A 543 -10.10 11.22 -25.34
C VAL A 543 -11.54 11.67 -25.36
N THR A 544 -12.46 10.76 -25.67
CA THR A 544 -13.90 11.05 -25.75
C THR A 544 -14.52 10.82 -24.38
N GLY A 545 -15.03 11.86 -23.71
CA GLY A 545 -15.80 11.71 -22.47
C GLY A 545 -17.31 11.67 -22.75
N SER A 546 -18.10 11.09 -21.85
CA SER A 546 -19.57 11.03 -21.93
C SER A 546 -20.23 12.41 -22.13
N ARG A 547 -19.69 13.45 -21.50
CA ARG A 547 -20.20 14.83 -21.56
C ARG A 547 -19.43 15.73 -22.52
N ALA A 548 -18.12 15.54 -22.63
CA ALA A 548 -17.26 16.33 -23.49
C ALA A 548 -15.93 15.62 -23.77
N SER A 549 -15.43 15.74 -24.99
CA SER A 549 -14.07 15.28 -25.35
C SER A 549 -12.99 16.23 -24.82
N SER A 550 -11.82 15.68 -24.54
CA SER A 550 -10.63 16.41 -24.09
C SER A 550 -9.39 15.98 -24.88
N VAL A 551 -8.37 16.83 -24.88
CA VAL A 551 -7.06 16.50 -25.47
C VAL A 551 -6.02 16.52 -24.37
N ALA A 552 -5.58 15.32 -23.99
CA ALA A 552 -4.42 15.12 -23.12
C ALA A 552 -3.16 15.54 -23.89
N ARG A 553 -2.35 16.43 -23.32
CA ARG A 553 -1.11 16.88 -23.98
C ARG A 553 0.04 17.11 -23.01
N THR A 554 1.23 16.71 -23.41
CA THR A 554 2.48 17.11 -22.77
C THR A 554 3.59 17.31 -23.82
N THR A 555 4.58 18.13 -23.52
CA THR A 555 5.78 18.36 -24.32
C THR A 555 6.97 17.99 -23.47
N LEU A 556 7.67 16.95 -23.89
CA LEU A 556 8.93 16.52 -23.29
C LEU A 556 10.07 17.29 -23.96
N VAL A 557 11.01 17.75 -23.16
CA VAL A 557 12.17 18.51 -23.62
C VAL A 557 13.42 17.91 -23.02
N CYS A 558 14.39 17.58 -23.86
CA CYS A 558 15.72 17.16 -23.42
C CYS A 558 16.73 18.28 -23.66
N LEU A 559 17.59 18.49 -22.68
CA LEU A 559 18.75 19.39 -22.75
C LEU A 559 20.02 18.53 -22.72
N GLU A 560 21.06 18.94 -23.43
CA GLU A 560 22.42 18.43 -23.19
C GLU A 560 22.93 18.82 -21.79
#